data_AF-A0A7S2CHU5-F1
#
_entry.id   AF-A0A7S2CHU5-F1
#
_cell.length_a   1.000
_cell.length_b   1.000
_cell.length_c   1.000
_cell.angle_alpha   90.00
_cell.angle_beta   90.00
_cell.angle_gamma   90.00
#
_symmetry.space_group_name_H-M   'P 1'
#
loop_
_entity.id
_entity.type
_entity.pdbx_description
1 polymer ?
#
loop_
_entity_poly.entity_id
_entity_poly.type
_entity_poly.pdbx_seq_one_letter_code
_entity_poly.pdbx_strand_id
1 'polypeptide(L)'
;CRYAHYVEKEVPEDVLAPFKQKWLDRAATLLDLDSPSRWPAVQPDQRRRVLWEAREEVLSDYLQASKAAIVNYALLDGRCRERLDVPFVPSPPIEWGSVPFTV
;
A
#
# COMPACT_ATOMS: atom_id res chain seq x y z
N CYS A 1 0.08 -15.04 12.69
CA CYS A 1 -0.14 -15.80 11.43
C CYS A 1 1.17 -15.83 10.65
N ARG A 2 1.60 -16.97 10.07
CA ARG A 2 2.87 -17.06 9.29
C ARG A 2 2.87 -16.11 8.09
N TYR A 3 1.74 -15.95 7.40
CA TYR A 3 1.59 -14.96 6.33
C TYR A 3 1.98 -13.55 6.79
N ALA A 4 1.40 -13.08 7.91
CA ALA A 4 1.68 -11.75 8.45
C ALA A 4 3.16 -11.57 8.82
N HIS A 5 3.79 -12.62 9.36
CA HIS A 5 5.22 -12.61 9.66
C HIS A 5 6.08 -12.37 8.41
N TYR A 6 5.78 -13.06 7.31
CA TYR A 6 6.52 -12.87 6.05
C TYR A 6 6.31 -11.46 5.48
N VAL A 7 5.09 -10.94 5.52
CA VAL A 7 4.78 -9.59 5.03
C VAL A 7 5.47 -8.52 5.87
N GLU A 8 5.43 -8.62 7.19
CA GLU A 8 5.93 -7.56 8.08
C GLU A 8 7.45 -7.56 8.23
N LYS A 9 8.08 -8.75 8.21
CA LYS A 9 9.48 -8.89 8.66
C LYS A 9 10.46 -9.44 7.63
N GLU A 10 9.99 -10.25 6.67
CA GLU A 10 10.89 -11.01 5.79
C GLU A 10 11.06 -10.38 4.41
N VAL A 11 10.24 -9.40 4.04
CA VAL A 11 10.43 -8.61 2.82
C VAL A 11 11.21 -7.33 3.17
N PRO A 12 12.48 -7.21 2.75
CA PRO A 12 13.27 -6.02 2.97
C PRO A 12 12.67 -4.78 2.28
N GLU A 13 12.85 -3.60 2.84
CA GLU A 13 12.30 -2.36 2.25
C GLU A 13 13.14 -1.82 1.10
N ASP A 14 14.43 -2.17 1.05
CA ASP A 14 15.37 -1.77 0.00
C ASP A 14 15.10 -2.43 -1.36
N VAL A 15 14.38 -3.56 -1.36
CA VAL A 15 13.92 -4.21 -2.60
C VAL A 15 12.59 -3.66 -3.11
N LEU A 16 11.91 -2.81 -2.33
CA LEU A 16 10.64 -2.21 -2.73
C LEU A 16 10.86 -1.07 -3.71
N ALA A 17 9.93 -0.91 -4.63
CA ALA A 17 9.92 0.28 -5.48
C ALA A 17 9.74 1.52 -4.59
N PRO A 18 10.56 2.57 -4.77
CA PRO A 18 10.45 3.76 -3.95
C PRO A 18 9.12 4.47 -4.21
N PHE A 19 8.47 4.91 -3.14
CA PHE A 19 7.27 5.70 -3.25
C PHE A 19 7.56 7.02 -3.98
N LYS A 20 6.76 7.33 -5.01
CA LYS A 20 6.92 8.58 -5.75
C LYS A 20 6.10 9.68 -5.10
N GLN A 21 6.77 10.58 -4.37
CA GLN A 21 6.14 11.74 -3.71
C GLN A 21 5.18 12.52 -4.62
N LYS A 22 5.50 12.63 -5.92
CA LYS A 22 4.65 13.29 -6.93
C LYS A 22 3.22 12.73 -7.01
N TRP A 23 2.98 11.47 -6.66
CA TRP A 23 1.64 10.88 -6.63
C TRP A 23 0.79 11.52 -5.54
N LEU A 24 1.38 11.71 -4.37
CA LEU A 24 0.75 12.30 -3.21
C LEU A 24 0.50 13.80 -3.41
N ASP A 25 1.48 14.50 -3.98
CA ASP A 25 1.34 15.93 -4.30
C ASP A 25 0.20 16.17 -5.31
N ARG A 26 0.09 15.30 -6.32
CA ARG A 26 -1.02 15.34 -7.29
C ARG A 26 -2.36 15.03 -6.63
N ALA A 27 -2.42 14.03 -5.76
CA ALA A 27 -3.64 13.71 -5.03
C ALA A 27 -4.09 14.88 -4.14
N ALA A 28 -3.16 15.51 -3.42
CA ALA A 28 -3.42 16.69 -2.61
C ALA A 28 -3.94 17.87 -3.45
N THR A 29 -3.35 18.08 -4.64
CA THR A 29 -3.80 19.10 -5.60
C THR A 29 -5.20 18.81 -6.11
N LEU A 30 -5.49 17.57 -6.53
CA LEU A 30 -6.80 17.16 -7.05
C LEU A 30 -7.91 17.28 -5.99
N LEU A 31 -7.57 16.99 -4.74
CA LEU A 31 -8.49 17.09 -3.61
C LEU A 31 -8.53 18.49 -2.99
N ASP A 32 -7.80 19.45 -3.56
CA ASP A 32 -7.74 20.84 -3.10
C ASP A 32 -7.40 20.96 -1.60
N LEU A 33 -6.54 20.07 -1.09
CA LEU A 33 -6.26 19.96 0.34
C LEU A 33 -5.42 21.12 0.87
N ASP A 34 -4.58 21.70 0.00
CA ASP A 34 -3.74 22.84 0.34
C ASP A 34 -4.49 24.17 0.33
N SER A 35 -5.74 24.19 -0.18
CA SER A 35 -6.51 25.43 -0.29
C SER A 35 -7.09 25.87 1.06
N PRO A 36 -6.82 27.12 1.49
CA PRO A 36 -7.42 27.68 2.70
C PRO A 36 -8.94 27.71 2.67
N SER A 37 -9.55 27.80 1.47
CA SER A 37 -11.01 27.86 1.32
C SER A 37 -11.70 26.54 1.65
N ARG A 38 -10.97 25.41 1.59
CA ARG A 38 -11.52 24.09 1.92
C ARG A 38 -11.56 23.84 3.43
N TRP A 39 -10.69 24.52 4.18
CA TRP A 39 -10.57 24.38 5.63
C TRP A 39 -10.44 25.76 6.32
N PRO A 40 -11.42 26.66 6.15
CA PRO A 40 -11.29 28.05 6.58
C PRO A 40 -11.21 28.21 8.11
N ALA A 41 -11.75 27.25 8.85
CA ALA A 41 -11.73 27.25 10.32
C ALA A 41 -10.48 26.61 10.94
N VAL A 42 -9.63 25.96 10.14
CA VAL A 42 -8.45 25.23 10.63
C VAL A 42 -7.23 26.14 10.51
N GLN A 43 -6.44 26.24 11.58
CA GLN A 43 -5.22 27.05 11.54
C GLN A 43 -4.19 26.46 10.56
N PRO A 44 -3.36 27.28 9.89
CA PRO A 44 -2.38 26.81 8.92
C PRO A 44 -1.47 25.69 9.44
N ASP A 45 -1.05 25.77 10.70
CA ASP A 45 -0.18 24.76 11.33
C ASP A 45 -0.88 23.42 11.52
N GLN A 46 -2.15 23.44 11.92
CA GLN A 46 -2.97 22.24 12.06
C GLN A 46 -3.18 21.58 10.69
N ARG A 47 -3.42 22.37 9.63
CA ARG A 47 -3.54 21.81 8.26
C ARG A 47 -2.26 21.13 7.81
N ARG A 48 -1.11 21.77 8.02
CA ARG A 48 0.20 21.18 7.68
C ARG A 48 0.44 19.87 8.42
N ARG A 49 0.05 19.81 9.70
CA ARG A 49 0.16 18.61 10.52
C ARG A 49 -0.74 17.48 10.02
N VAL A 50 -2.02 17.75 9.76
CA VAL A 50 -2.96 16.75 9.23
C VAL A 50 -2.49 16.21 7.89
N LEU A 51 -2.03 17.09 7.00
CA LEU A 51 -1.46 16.68 5.73
C LEU A 51 -0.23 15.80 5.93
N TRP A 52 0.68 16.17 6.84
CA TRP A 52 1.85 15.34 7.16
C TRP A 52 1.46 13.94 7.69
N GLU A 53 0.54 13.87 8.64
CA GLU A 53 0.05 12.61 9.22
C GLU A 53 -0.58 11.71 8.15
N ALA A 54 -1.42 12.28 7.27
CA ALA A 54 -2.00 11.54 6.15
C ALA A 54 -0.94 11.06 5.14
N ARG A 55 0.15 11.81 4.95
CA ARG A 55 1.25 11.40 4.07
C ARG A 55 2.00 10.20 4.63
N GLU A 56 2.29 10.21 5.93
CA GLU A 56 2.94 9.10 6.62
C GLU A 56 2.06 7.83 6.59
N GLU A 57 0.75 7.99 6.78
CA GLU A 57 -0.22 6.88 6.68
C GLU A 57 -0.21 6.25 5.29
N VAL A 58 -0.31 7.07 4.23
CA VAL A 58 -0.25 6.58 2.84
C VAL A 58 1.07 5.88 2.53
N LEU A 59 2.19 6.39 3.04
CA LEU A 59 3.50 5.78 2.84
C LEU A 59 3.58 4.42 3.54
N SER A 60 3.14 4.35 4.80
CA SER A 60 3.06 3.11 5.56
C SER A 60 2.22 2.06 4.85
N ASP A 61 1.04 2.44 4.39
CA ASP A 61 0.13 1.56 3.67
C ASP A 61 0.71 1.10 2.33
N TYR A 62 1.38 2.00 1.61
CA TYR A 62 2.07 1.66 0.36
C TYR A 62 3.15 0.59 0.58
N LEU A 63 3.98 0.76 1.61
CA LEU A 63 5.04 -0.21 1.94
C LEU A 63 4.42 -1.56 2.33
N GLN A 64 3.41 -1.55 3.20
CA GLN A 64 2.74 -2.77 3.64
C GLN A 64 2.05 -3.50 2.48
N ALA A 65 1.35 -2.77 1.60
CA ALA A 65 0.71 -3.33 0.42
C ALA A 65 1.75 -3.90 -0.57
N SER A 66 2.90 -3.25 -0.72
CA SER A 66 3.98 -3.72 -1.58
C SER A 66 4.60 -5.02 -1.07
N LYS A 67 4.89 -5.11 0.24
CA LYS A 67 5.37 -6.35 0.87
C LYS A 67 4.33 -7.47 0.74
N ALA A 68 3.05 -7.17 0.98
CA ALA A 68 1.97 -8.12 0.82
C ALA A 68 1.84 -8.63 -0.61
N ALA A 69 1.94 -7.75 -1.61
CA ALA A 69 1.89 -8.13 -3.03
C ALA A 69 3.01 -9.11 -3.42
N ILE A 70 4.23 -8.90 -2.92
CA ILE A 70 5.36 -9.80 -3.17
C ILE A 70 5.10 -11.19 -2.57
N VAL A 71 4.70 -11.25 -1.30
CA VAL A 71 4.37 -12.51 -0.62
C VAL A 71 3.22 -13.22 -1.33
N ASN A 72 2.16 -12.50 -1.66
CA ASN A 72 1.01 -13.02 -2.41
C ASN A 72 1.41 -13.64 -3.74
N TYR A 73 2.31 -12.98 -4.49
CA TYR A 73 2.81 -13.49 -5.75
C TYR A 73 3.66 -14.74 -5.57
N ALA A 74 4.57 -14.76 -4.58
CA ALA A 74 5.37 -15.94 -4.27
C ALA A 74 4.50 -17.15 -3.87
N LEU A 75 3.41 -16.88 -3.15
CA LEU A 75 2.45 -17.89 -2.73
C LEU A 75 1.49 -18.30 -3.85
N LEU A 76 1.52 -17.73 -5.06
CA LEU A 76 0.76 -18.31 -6.18
C LEU A 76 1.24 -19.74 -6.46
N ASP A 77 2.54 -20.00 -6.38
CA ASP A 77 3.10 -21.36 -6.47
C ASP A 77 2.76 -22.18 -5.21
N GLY A 78 2.02 -23.27 -5.41
CA GLY A 78 1.64 -24.20 -4.34
C GLY A 78 2.85 -24.79 -3.61
N ARG A 79 3.98 -25.01 -4.30
CA ARG A 79 5.21 -25.51 -3.67
C ARG A 79 5.80 -24.50 -2.69
N CYS A 80 5.71 -23.21 -3.01
CA CYS A 80 6.14 -22.14 -2.11
C CYS A 80 5.21 -22.06 -0.89
N ARG A 81 3.89 -22.19 -1.07
CA ARG A 81 2.93 -22.28 0.04
C ARG A 81 3.26 -23.39 1.02
N GLU A 82 3.51 -24.60 0.50
CA GLU A 82 3.87 -25.76 1.32
C GLU A 82 5.21 -25.56 2.05
N ARG A 83 6.25 -25.07 1.34
CA ARG A 83 7.58 -24.83 1.92
C ARG A 83 7.57 -23.77 3.01
N LEU A 84 6.75 -22.74 2.85
CA LEU A 84 6.64 -21.63 3.81
C LEU A 84 5.61 -21.93 4.92
N ASP A 85 4.93 -23.08 4.84
CA ASP A 85 3.85 -23.48 5.74
C ASP A 85 2.78 -22.39 5.87
N VAL A 86 2.39 -21.78 4.76
CA VAL A 86 1.32 -20.75 4.71
C VAL A 86 0.04 -21.39 4.17
N PRO A 87 -0.83 -21.93 5.05
CA PRO A 87 -2.02 -22.68 4.61
C PRO A 87 -3.13 -21.79 4.04
N PHE A 88 -3.11 -20.49 4.36
CA PHE A 88 -4.15 -19.56 3.97
C PHE A 88 -3.55 -18.19 3.60
N VAL A 89 -4.00 -17.67 2.46
CA VAL A 89 -3.69 -16.32 1.97
C VAL A 89 -4.98 -15.50 2.04
N PRO A 90 -5.05 -14.44 2.86
CA PRO A 90 -6.30 -13.69 3.07
C PRO A 90 -6.88 -13.03 1.82
N SER A 91 -6.01 -12.55 0.94
CA SER A 91 -6.39 -11.85 -0.28
C SER A 91 -5.46 -12.30 -1.40
N PRO A 92 -5.70 -13.50 -1.97
CA PRO A 92 -4.84 -14.02 -3.03
C PRO A 92 -4.92 -13.09 -4.25
N PRO A 93 -3.82 -12.90 -4.98
CA PRO A 93 -3.81 -12.02 -6.13
C PRO A 93 -4.66 -12.63 -7.26
N ILE A 94 -5.28 -11.77 -8.06
CA ILE A 94 -6.05 -12.20 -9.24
C ILE A 94 -5.07 -12.73 -10.28
N GLU A 95 -5.27 -13.96 -10.74
CA GLU A 95 -4.49 -14.51 -11.85
C GLU A 95 -4.83 -13.76 -13.14
N TRP A 96 -3.81 -13.28 -13.84
CA TRP A 96 -4.02 -12.57 -15.10
C TRP A 96 -4.73 -13.47 -16.12
N GLY A 97 -5.82 -12.98 -16.71
CA GLY A 97 -6.64 -13.75 -17.65
C GLY A 97 -7.67 -14.69 -17.01
N SER A 98 -7.75 -14.75 -15.67
CA SER A 98 -8.79 -15.53 -14.98
C SER A 98 -10.20 -14.91 -15.07
N VAL A 99 -10.27 -13.59 -15.30
CA VAL A 99 -11.53 -12.86 -15.51
C VAL A 99 -11.61 -12.39 -16.96
N PRO A 100 -12.63 -12.79 -17.73
CA PRO A 100 -12.80 -12.32 -19.10
C PRO A 100 -13.04 -10.80 -19.13
N PHE A 101 -12.37 -10.12 -20.06
CA PHE A 101 -12.55 -8.69 -20.27
C PHE A 101 -13.89 -8.42 -20.97
N THR A 102 -14.83 -7.82 -20.25
CA THR A 102 -16.11 -7.34 -20.80
C THR A 102 -16.08 -5.82 -20.94
N VAL A 103 -16.27 -5.33 -22.16
CA VAL A 103 -16.38 -3.90 -22.52
C VAL A 103 -17.82 -3.44 -22.42
#